data_AF-A0A956S0I3-F1
#
_entry.id   AF-A0A956S0I3-F1
#
_cell.length_a   1.000
_cell.length_b   1.000
_cell.length_c   1.000
_cell.angle_alpha   90.00
_cell.angle_beta   90.00
_cell.angle_gamma   90.00
#
_symmetry.space_group_name_H-M   'P 1'
#
loop_
_entity.id
_entity.type
_entity.pdbx_description
1 polymer ?
#
loop_
_entity_poly.entity_id
_entity_poly.type
_entity_poly.pdbx_seq_one_letter_code
_entity_poly.pdbx_strand_id
1 'polypeptide(L)'
;MALICRQIVDEIEETVWEPVERWVEKREKKCKKRKCKKWCLCCNKWFCWIETFLEKVVTWVAKQVVNLVTRVVCEMVHDVVGTVIATVIKLVEIVVDVLDVLWQLVTLDWEGLKDALQELVADLVDLGPLIVRWLHIAVAVLTFGAPYVLGYLRERFDEYRLKNYIREQLEERFGDDPDCLERIKTAIHLDHGPFGLEFQARSVRTFVDSRSGPDGGPPTLYTLHQSGDIDLYEFSGVAVGPILDRPRVDAHLVEDEVPLDAEDIDDYLASGGAGPHFRVYAFDTGAETEKINVSRDKGRQLGIKFQWSRDVQEVRGLDQVDVNKNRLSAFLMDPMGRAADGRDVCTLLAAGVFTLTDPSDGRHPFGWTTWFTPASPVSGLIHRDRRPAGFMKYVLIHECGHYFSLEHDGHDGLDKIMYSPVENGWWSWNLILEFLVWSGEPRFTLDDGKDAWDFLIEEIPQCLAEGCGARSSDPGPIL
;
A
#
# COMPACT_ATOMS: atom_id res chain seq x y z
N MET A 1 -8.43 -5.91 -2.28
CA MET A 1 -9.64 -5.38 -2.96
C MET A 1 -9.31 -4.82 -4.34
N ALA A 2 -10.22 -4.91 -5.32
CA ALA A 2 -10.01 -4.24 -6.61
C ALA A 2 -10.24 -2.74 -6.47
N LEU A 3 -9.19 -1.93 -6.71
CA LEU A 3 -9.27 -0.47 -6.81
C LEU A 3 -10.46 -0.03 -7.68
N ILE A 4 -10.75 -0.81 -8.73
CA ILE A 4 -11.86 -0.63 -9.67
C ILE A 4 -13.22 -0.62 -8.95
N CYS A 5 -13.48 -1.56 -8.03
CA CYS A 5 -14.78 -1.62 -7.35
C CYS A 5 -15.04 -0.38 -6.50
N ARG A 6 -13.99 0.14 -5.86
CA ARG A 6 -14.07 1.38 -5.10
C ARG A 6 -14.17 2.61 -5.99
N GLN A 7 -13.42 2.67 -7.09
CA GLN A 7 -13.55 3.75 -8.07
C GLN A 7 -14.97 3.84 -8.64
N ILE A 8 -15.62 2.70 -8.92
CA ILE A 8 -17.02 2.67 -9.35
C ILE A 8 -17.94 3.22 -8.26
N VAL A 9 -17.73 2.86 -6.99
CA VAL A 9 -18.53 3.39 -5.87
C VAL A 9 -18.29 4.91 -5.71
N ASP A 10 -17.06 5.37 -5.82
CA ASP A 10 -16.70 6.79 -5.74
C ASP A 10 -17.32 7.57 -6.91
N GLU A 11 -17.27 7.03 -8.13
CA GLU A 11 -17.87 7.64 -9.33
C GLU A 11 -19.40 7.70 -9.20
N ILE A 12 -20.04 6.65 -8.65
CA ILE A 12 -21.46 6.67 -8.32
C ILE A 12 -21.75 7.73 -7.24
N GLU A 13 -20.89 7.85 -6.23
CA GLU A 13 -21.03 8.84 -5.16
C GLU A 13 -20.93 10.27 -5.68
N GLU A 14 -19.95 10.56 -6.53
CA GLU A 14 -19.76 11.87 -7.14
C GLU A 14 -20.84 12.18 -8.19
N THR A 15 -21.14 11.25 -9.09
CA THR A 15 -22.02 11.50 -10.25
C THR A 15 -23.50 11.42 -9.88
N VAL A 16 -23.90 10.50 -9.00
CA VAL A 16 -25.30 10.23 -8.68
C VAL A 16 -25.69 10.85 -7.34
N TRP A 17 -24.91 10.61 -6.28
CA TRP A 17 -25.34 10.96 -4.93
C TRP A 17 -25.08 12.41 -4.58
N GLU A 18 -23.93 12.97 -4.97
CA GLU A 18 -23.60 14.37 -4.67
C GLU A 18 -24.63 15.38 -5.23
N PRO A 19 -25.12 15.26 -6.49
CA PRO A 19 -26.16 16.15 -7.01
C PRO A 19 -27.50 16.00 -6.26
N VAL A 20 -27.82 14.78 -5.82
CA VAL A 20 -29.05 14.50 -5.06
C VAL A 20 -28.95 15.12 -3.67
N GLU A 21 -27.81 14.97 -2.98
CA GLU A 21 -27.55 15.58 -1.67
C GLU A 21 -27.63 17.11 -1.77
N ARG A 22 -26.96 17.72 -2.76
CA ARG A 22 -27.03 19.16 -3.04
C ARG A 22 -28.47 19.62 -3.36
N TRP A 23 -29.29 18.80 -4.01
CA TRP A 23 -30.70 19.10 -4.27
C TRP A 23 -31.54 19.05 -2.99
N VAL A 24 -31.34 18.04 -2.14
CA VAL A 24 -32.03 17.90 -0.84
C VAL A 24 -31.70 19.09 0.05
N GLU A 25 -30.44 19.53 0.12
CA GLU A 25 -30.05 20.72 0.87
C GLU A 25 -30.67 22.01 0.33
N LYS A 26 -30.73 22.17 -1.00
CA LYS A 26 -31.41 23.32 -1.63
C LYS A 26 -32.90 23.33 -1.25
N ARG A 27 -33.56 22.18 -1.19
CA ARG A 27 -34.94 22.06 -0.70
C ARG A 27 -35.06 22.40 0.77
N GLU A 28 -34.14 21.93 1.61
CA GLU A 28 -34.11 22.27 3.03
C GLU A 28 -33.95 23.80 3.23
N LYS A 29 -33.02 24.43 2.51
CA LYS A 29 -32.83 25.89 2.54
C LYS A 29 -34.11 26.63 2.09
N LYS A 30 -34.80 26.14 1.06
CA LYS A 30 -36.11 26.69 0.63
C LYS A 30 -37.20 26.50 1.69
N CYS A 31 -37.24 25.34 2.34
CA CYS A 31 -38.18 25.05 3.43
C CYS A 31 -37.93 25.95 4.65
N LYS A 32 -36.66 26.13 5.07
CA LYS A 32 -36.29 27.05 6.16
C LYS A 32 -36.69 28.50 5.88
N LYS A 33 -36.64 28.93 4.61
CA LYS A 33 -37.04 30.28 4.16
C LYS A 33 -38.56 30.51 4.04
N ARG A 34 -39.40 29.47 4.03
CA ARG A 34 -40.86 29.64 3.90
C ARG A 34 -41.46 30.31 5.16
N LYS A 35 -42.18 31.43 4.98
CA LYS A 35 -42.86 32.15 6.08
C LYS A 35 -43.98 31.29 6.68
N CYS A 36 -44.07 31.27 8.01
CA CYS A 36 -45.17 30.59 8.69
C CYS A 36 -46.51 31.28 8.39
N LYS A 37 -47.49 30.50 7.90
CA LYS A 37 -48.89 30.95 7.80
C LYS A 37 -49.55 30.82 9.17
N LYS A 38 -49.82 31.96 9.83
CA LYS A 38 -50.44 32.03 11.17
C LYS A 38 -51.81 31.34 11.25
N TRP A 39 -52.59 31.38 10.17
CA TRP A 39 -53.96 30.81 10.15
C TRP A 39 -54.00 29.28 10.24
N CYS A 40 -52.87 28.58 10.00
CA CYS A 40 -52.80 27.13 10.04
C CYS A 40 -51.70 26.66 11.03
N LEU A 41 -51.46 27.40 12.11
CA LEU A 41 -50.54 27.00 13.20
C LEU A 41 -49.14 26.56 12.72
N CYS A 42 -48.61 27.19 11.66
CA CYS A 42 -47.36 26.80 11.01
C CYS A 42 -47.30 25.36 10.43
N CYS A 43 -48.42 24.68 10.19
CA CYS A 43 -48.47 23.34 9.60
C CYS A 43 -47.67 23.22 8.29
N ASN A 44 -47.62 24.27 7.46
CA ASN A 44 -46.81 24.28 6.24
C ASN A 44 -45.30 24.15 6.50
N LYS A 45 -44.80 24.63 7.65
CA LYS A 45 -43.38 24.51 8.04
C LYS A 45 -43.10 23.11 8.59
N TRP A 46 -44.01 22.58 9.39
CA TRP A 46 -43.93 21.21 9.92
C TRP A 46 -43.98 20.16 8.81
N PHE A 47 -44.90 20.30 7.86
CA PHE A 47 -45.01 19.40 6.71
C PHE A 47 -43.76 19.47 5.81
N CYS A 48 -43.21 20.67 5.56
CA CYS A 48 -41.93 20.84 4.83
C CYS A 48 -40.78 20.12 5.55
N TRP A 49 -40.75 20.19 6.90
CA TRP A 49 -39.73 19.52 7.69
C TRP A 49 -39.87 17.99 7.62
N ILE A 50 -41.08 17.44 7.70
CA ILE A 50 -41.31 16.00 7.53
C ILE A 50 -40.96 15.52 6.13
N GLU A 51 -41.39 16.24 5.10
CA GLU A 51 -41.08 15.91 3.70
C GLU A 51 -39.57 15.88 3.48
N THR A 52 -38.85 16.91 3.93
CA THR A 52 -37.38 16.97 3.80
C THR A 52 -36.68 15.93 4.66
N PHE A 53 -37.18 15.61 5.86
CA PHE A 53 -36.64 14.54 6.69
C PHE A 53 -36.83 13.17 6.03
N LEU A 54 -38.02 12.89 5.49
CA LEU A 54 -38.31 11.64 4.78
C LEU A 54 -37.47 11.52 3.51
N GLU A 55 -37.35 12.59 2.72
CA GLU A 55 -36.45 12.62 1.55
C GLU A 55 -35.01 12.34 1.96
N LYS A 56 -34.50 12.94 3.04
CA LYS A 56 -33.15 12.64 3.56
C LYS A 56 -32.99 11.16 3.94
N VAL A 57 -33.95 10.60 4.68
CA VAL A 57 -33.90 9.21 5.11
C VAL A 57 -33.95 8.27 3.90
N VAL A 58 -34.85 8.51 2.94
CA VAL A 58 -34.97 7.68 1.73
C VAL A 58 -33.72 7.78 0.87
N THR A 59 -33.20 8.98 0.61
CA THR A 59 -31.95 9.16 -0.14
C THR A 59 -30.78 8.48 0.57
N TRP A 60 -30.68 8.63 1.89
CA TRP A 60 -29.63 7.99 2.68
C TRP A 60 -29.73 6.46 2.60
N VAL A 61 -30.92 5.87 2.80
CA VAL A 61 -31.12 4.42 2.67
C VAL A 61 -30.80 3.95 1.24
N ALA A 62 -31.27 4.66 0.22
CA ALA A 62 -31.00 4.32 -1.18
C ALA A 62 -29.49 4.35 -1.49
N LYS A 63 -28.78 5.37 -1.02
CA LYS A 63 -27.32 5.47 -1.12
C LYS A 63 -26.63 4.27 -0.48
N GLN A 64 -27.02 3.92 0.75
CA GLN A 64 -26.44 2.78 1.45
C GLN A 64 -26.70 1.46 0.73
N VAL A 65 -27.93 1.22 0.26
CA VAL A 65 -28.29 -0.02 -0.43
C VAL A 65 -27.59 -0.14 -1.78
N VAL A 66 -27.57 0.92 -2.60
CA VAL A 66 -26.91 0.89 -3.90
C VAL A 66 -25.41 0.70 -3.75
N ASN A 67 -24.76 1.44 -2.85
CA ASN A 67 -23.33 1.31 -2.62
C ASN A 67 -22.97 -0.07 -2.06
N LEU A 68 -23.77 -0.61 -1.14
CA LEU A 68 -23.60 -1.97 -0.61
C LEU A 68 -23.71 -3.02 -1.73
N VAL A 69 -24.80 -2.99 -2.51
CA VAL A 69 -25.04 -4.00 -3.55
C VAL A 69 -23.97 -3.94 -4.63
N THR A 70 -23.67 -2.74 -5.15
CA THR A 70 -22.64 -2.56 -6.17
C THR A 70 -21.29 -3.08 -5.69
N ARG A 71 -20.92 -2.74 -4.44
CA ARG A 71 -19.65 -3.16 -3.87
C ARG A 71 -19.58 -4.66 -3.64
N VAL A 72 -20.58 -5.25 -2.98
CA VAL A 72 -20.61 -6.70 -2.70
C VAL A 72 -20.57 -7.51 -4.00
N VAL A 73 -21.34 -7.10 -5.02
CA VAL A 73 -21.34 -7.78 -6.32
C VAL A 73 -19.99 -7.63 -7.01
N CYS A 74 -19.41 -6.43 -7.02
CA CYS A 74 -18.14 -6.18 -7.67
C CYS A 74 -16.99 -6.95 -6.99
N GLU A 75 -16.91 -6.90 -5.66
CA GLU A 75 -15.91 -7.64 -4.86
C GLU A 75 -16.05 -9.14 -5.09
N MET A 76 -17.27 -9.69 -5.00
CA MET A 76 -17.50 -11.11 -5.24
C MET A 76 -17.10 -11.55 -6.65
N VAL A 77 -17.48 -10.78 -7.69
CA VAL A 77 -17.11 -11.10 -9.08
C VAL A 77 -15.61 -11.00 -9.27
N HIS A 78 -14.98 -9.95 -8.78
CA HIS A 78 -13.54 -9.76 -8.89
C HIS A 78 -12.77 -10.88 -8.18
N ASP A 79 -13.17 -11.24 -6.96
CA ASP A 79 -12.48 -12.28 -6.18
C ASP A 79 -12.66 -13.66 -6.83
N VAL A 80 -13.84 -13.96 -7.37
CA VAL A 80 -14.06 -15.20 -8.14
C VAL A 80 -13.19 -15.22 -9.39
N VAL A 81 -13.24 -14.19 -10.23
CA VAL A 81 -12.48 -14.13 -11.48
C VAL A 81 -10.98 -14.14 -11.22
N GLY A 82 -10.52 -13.30 -10.28
CA GLY A 82 -9.11 -13.21 -9.90
C GLY A 82 -8.58 -14.50 -9.30
N THR A 83 -9.37 -15.17 -8.43
CA THR A 83 -8.97 -16.46 -7.86
C THR A 83 -8.94 -17.55 -8.93
N VAL A 84 -9.88 -17.57 -9.88
CA VAL A 84 -9.85 -18.51 -11.02
C VAL A 84 -8.61 -18.30 -11.88
N ILE A 85 -8.33 -17.05 -12.28
CA ILE A 85 -7.14 -16.73 -13.11
C ILE A 85 -5.86 -17.11 -12.36
N ALA A 86 -5.71 -16.70 -11.10
CA ALA A 86 -4.54 -17.02 -10.30
C ALA A 86 -4.36 -18.54 -10.10
N THR A 87 -5.47 -19.28 -9.92
CA THR A 87 -5.43 -20.75 -9.85
C THR A 87 -4.95 -21.36 -11.16
N VAL A 88 -5.44 -20.88 -12.30
CA VAL A 88 -5.01 -21.38 -13.62
C VAL A 88 -3.53 -21.08 -13.87
N ILE A 89 -3.07 -19.85 -13.61
CA ILE A 89 -1.66 -19.47 -13.77
C ILE A 89 -0.78 -20.37 -12.90
N LYS A 90 -1.10 -20.50 -11.61
CA LYS A 90 -0.32 -21.34 -10.69
C LYS A 90 -0.33 -22.82 -11.07
N LEU A 91 -1.44 -23.34 -11.59
CA LEU A 91 -1.48 -24.71 -12.12
C LEU A 91 -0.56 -24.88 -13.34
N VAL A 92 -0.45 -23.87 -14.21
CA VAL A 92 0.47 -23.90 -15.35
C VAL A 92 1.92 -23.83 -14.87
N GLU A 93 2.26 -22.94 -13.94
CA GLU A 93 3.60 -22.83 -13.35
C GLU A 93 4.02 -24.17 -12.72
N ILE A 94 3.19 -24.77 -11.87
CA ILE A 94 3.45 -26.10 -11.29
C ILE A 94 3.68 -27.17 -12.37
N VAL A 95 2.94 -27.14 -13.48
CA VAL A 95 3.13 -28.10 -14.58
C VAL A 95 4.48 -27.86 -15.27
N VAL A 96 4.89 -26.60 -15.48
CA VAL A 96 6.19 -26.25 -16.04
C VAL A 96 7.30 -26.72 -15.11
N ASP A 97 7.23 -26.40 -13.82
CA ASP A 97 8.22 -26.84 -12.82
C ASP A 97 8.37 -28.37 -12.78
N VAL A 98 7.25 -29.11 -12.86
CA VAL A 98 7.29 -30.57 -12.92
C VAL A 98 7.96 -31.06 -14.20
N LEU A 99 7.70 -30.43 -15.35
CA LEU A 99 8.37 -30.77 -16.60
C LEU A 99 9.87 -30.46 -16.54
N ASP A 100 10.27 -29.37 -15.89
CA ASP A 100 11.67 -29.01 -15.70
C ASP A 100 12.38 -30.00 -14.78
N VAL A 101 11.76 -30.40 -13.66
CA VAL A 101 12.27 -31.48 -12.80
C VAL A 101 12.47 -32.78 -13.59
N LEU A 102 11.50 -33.14 -14.44
CA LEU A 102 11.60 -34.34 -15.28
C LEU A 102 12.70 -34.20 -16.34
N TRP A 103 12.85 -33.02 -16.94
CA TRP A 103 13.89 -32.74 -17.92
C TRP A 103 15.28 -32.84 -17.29
N GLN A 104 15.49 -32.21 -16.14
CA GLN A 104 16.76 -32.24 -15.42
C GLN A 104 17.12 -33.65 -14.92
N LEU A 105 16.11 -34.43 -14.52
CA LEU A 105 16.30 -35.84 -14.20
C LEU A 105 16.75 -36.66 -15.42
N VAL A 106 16.24 -36.34 -16.63
CA VAL A 106 16.62 -37.00 -17.89
C VAL A 106 18.01 -36.59 -18.35
N THR A 107 18.40 -35.31 -18.19
CA THR A 107 19.74 -34.81 -18.53
C THR A 107 20.80 -35.18 -17.48
N LEU A 108 20.39 -35.76 -16.34
CA LEU A 108 21.25 -36.13 -15.20
C LEU A 108 21.99 -34.92 -14.60
N ASP A 109 21.42 -33.73 -14.73
CA ASP A 109 21.91 -32.52 -14.10
C ASP A 109 21.39 -32.43 -12.65
N TRP A 110 22.25 -32.78 -11.70
CA TRP A 110 21.88 -32.81 -10.28
C TRP A 110 21.76 -31.43 -9.65
N GLU A 111 22.47 -30.42 -10.16
CA GLU A 111 22.36 -29.05 -9.66
C GLU A 111 21.06 -28.43 -10.16
N GLY A 112 20.78 -28.53 -11.47
CA GLY A 112 19.51 -28.11 -12.05
C GLY A 112 18.29 -28.82 -11.43
N LEU A 113 18.40 -30.11 -11.09
CA LEU A 113 17.31 -30.84 -10.41
C LEU A 113 16.98 -30.28 -9.03
N LYS A 114 18.00 -29.86 -8.27
CA LYS A 114 17.82 -29.31 -6.92
C LYS A 114 17.08 -27.99 -7.00
N ASP A 115 17.46 -27.12 -7.94
CA ASP A 115 16.86 -25.81 -8.12
C ASP A 115 15.40 -25.94 -8.59
N ALA A 116 15.14 -26.79 -9.59
CA ALA A 116 13.78 -27.08 -10.05
C ALA A 116 12.88 -27.65 -8.94
N LEU A 117 13.41 -28.49 -8.05
CA LEU A 117 12.66 -29.00 -6.90
C LEU A 117 12.34 -27.90 -5.87
N GLN A 118 13.26 -26.96 -5.65
CA GLN A 118 13.03 -25.83 -4.74
C GLN A 118 11.97 -24.88 -5.30
N GLU A 119 11.96 -24.62 -6.61
CA GLU A 119 10.92 -23.84 -7.27
C GLU A 119 9.55 -24.48 -7.13
N LEU A 120 9.44 -25.79 -7.39
CA LEU A 120 8.20 -26.53 -7.18
C LEU A 120 7.69 -26.43 -5.73
N VAL A 121 8.57 -26.51 -4.74
CA VAL A 121 8.18 -26.36 -3.33
C VAL A 121 7.74 -24.92 -3.03
N ALA A 122 8.39 -23.91 -3.61
CA ALA A 122 7.99 -22.51 -3.46
C ALA A 122 6.57 -22.30 -3.98
N ASP A 123 6.30 -22.82 -5.17
CA ASP A 123 5.00 -22.70 -5.82
C ASP A 123 3.90 -23.48 -5.08
N LEU A 124 4.23 -24.62 -4.47
CA LEU A 124 3.34 -25.34 -3.55
C LEU A 124 3.02 -24.55 -2.29
N VAL A 125 3.98 -23.83 -1.71
CA VAL A 125 3.74 -22.94 -0.55
C VAL A 125 2.85 -21.77 -0.95
N ASP A 126 3.06 -21.21 -2.14
CA ASP A 126 2.24 -20.13 -2.71
C ASP A 126 0.77 -20.55 -2.98
N LEU A 127 0.45 -21.85 -2.99
CA LEU A 127 -0.96 -22.33 -3.01
C LEU A 127 -1.71 -22.06 -1.70
N GLY A 128 -1.00 -21.91 -0.57
CA GLY A 128 -1.62 -21.68 0.74
C GLY A 128 -2.62 -20.51 0.73
N PRO A 129 -2.19 -19.29 0.34
CA PRO A 129 -3.09 -18.14 0.18
C PRO A 129 -4.27 -18.39 -0.78
N LEU A 130 -4.08 -19.16 -1.86
CA LEU A 130 -5.15 -19.51 -2.79
C LEU A 130 -6.21 -20.40 -2.14
N ILE A 131 -5.80 -21.39 -1.34
CA ILE A 131 -6.72 -22.27 -0.60
C ILE A 131 -7.60 -21.44 0.35
N VAL A 132 -6.99 -20.49 1.06
CA VAL A 132 -7.74 -19.62 1.98
C VAL A 132 -8.72 -18.72 1.23
N ARG A 133 -8.34 -18.18 0.06
CA ARG A 133 -9.26 -17.43 -0.81
C ARG A 133 -10.44 -18.27 -1.28
N TRP A 134 -10.20 -19.50 -1.73
CA TRP A 134 -11.28 -20.42 -2.10
C TRP A 134 -12.21 -20.72 -0.94
N LEU A 135 -11.67 -20.91 0.27
CA LEU A 135 -12.47 -21.10 1.47
C LEU A 135 -13.31 -19.86 1.79
N HIS A 136 -12.74 -18.66 1.69
CA HIS A 136 -13.47 -17.41 1.87
C HIS A 136 -14.61 -17.25 0.86
N ILE A 137 -14.35 -17.51 -0.43
CA ILE A 137 -15.37 -17.50 -1.49
C ILE A 137 -16.46 -18.52 -1.20
N ALA A 138 -16.11 -19.74 -0.79
CA ALA A 138 -17.08 -20.78 -0.46
C ALA A 138 -17.99 -20.35 0.72
N VAL A 139 -17.41 -19.79 1.78
CA VAL A 139 -18.15 -19.23 2.92
C VAL A 139 -19.07 -18.10 2.45
N ALA A 140 -18.56 -17.18 1.62
CA ALA A 140 -19.36 -16.08 1.10
C ALA A 140 -20.54 -16.57 0.25
N VAL A 141 -20.35 -17.55 -0.64
CA VAL A 141 -21.44 -18.14 -1.44
C VAL A 141 -22.47 -18.83 -0.53
N LEU A 142 -22.03 -19.64 0.43
CA LEU A 142 -22.91 -20.36 1.36
C LEU A 142 -23.72 -19.42 2.26
N THR A 143 -23.19 -18.23 2.55
CA THR A 143 -23.82 -17.23 3.42
C THR A 143 -24.43 -16.06 2.65
N PHE A 144 -24.63 -16.19 1.33
CA PHE A 144 -25.21 -15.15 0.46
C PHE A 144 -24.50 -13.79 0.55
N GLY A 145 -23.16 -13.82 0.62
CA GLY A 145 -22.30 -12.63 0.66
C GLY A 145 -22.18 -11.98 2.03
N ALA A 146 -22.58 -12.66 3.12
CA ALA A 146 -22.51 -12.09 4.47
C ALA A 146 -21.12 -11.54 4.86
N PRO A 147 -19.98 -12.19 4.56
CA PRO A 147 -18.66 -11.63 4.83
C PRO A 147 -18.44 -10.26 4.19
N TYR A 148 -18.78 -10.09 2.91
CA TYR A 148 -18.66 -8.82 2.20
C TYR A 148 -19.58 -7.74 2.78
N VAL A 149 -20.82 -8.11 3.14
CA VAL A 149 -21.78 -7.19 3.77
C VAL A 149 -21.26 -6.72 5.14
N LEU A 150 -20.78 -7.66 5.96
CA LEU A 150 -20.24 -7.36 7.29
C LEU A 150 -18.97 -6.51 7.21
N GLY A 151 -18.07 -6.82 6.26
CA GLY A 151 -16.89 -6.04 5.95
C GLY A 151 -17.24 -4.60 5.55
N TYR A 152 -18.21 -4.43 4.63
CA TYR A 152 -18.70 -3.11 4.22
C TYR A 152 -19.30 -2.32 5.39
N LEU A 153 -20.18 -2.93 6.18
CA LEU A 153 -20.82 -2.25 7.30
C LEU A 153 -19.79 -1.80 8.32
N ARG A 154 -18.82 -2.65 8.65
CA ARG A 154 -17.74 -2.31 9.56
C ARG A 154 -16.91 -1.14 9.02
N GLU A 155 -16.49 -1.18 7.76
CA GLU A 155 -15.73 -0.09 7.13
C GLU A 155 -16.51 1.23 7.19
N ARG A 156 -17.82 1.22 6.93
CA ARG A 156 -18.65 2.44 7.05
C ARG A 156 -18.80 2.94 8.48
N PHE A 157 -18.90 2.03 9.46
CA PHE A 157 -18.93 2.44 10.87
C PHE A 157 -17.60 3.04 11.32
N ASP A 158 -16.48 2.44 10.92
CA ASP A 158 -15.14 2.91 11.24
C ASP A 158 -14.87 4.25 10.53
N GLU A 159 -15.22 4.39 9.24
CA GLU A 159 -15.14 5.66 8.49
C GLU A 159 -15.96 6.77 9.17
N TYR A 160 -17.20 6.47 9.60
CA TYR A 160 -18.05 7.45 10.28
C TYR A 160 -17.47 7.90 11.61
N ARG A 161 -16.92 6.96 12.40
CA ARG A 161 -16.26 7.27 13.67
C ARG A 161 -15.01 8.10 13.47
N LEU A 162 -14.19 7.74 12.48
CA LEU A 162 -12.98 8.47 12.12
C LEU A 162 -13.31 9.90 11.66
N LYS A 163 -14.32 10.08 10.80
CA LYS A 163 -14.80 11.41 10.39
C LYS A 163 -15.20 12.29 11.56
N ASN A 164 -15.92 11.73 12.53
CA ASN A 164 -16.34 12.50 13.70
C ASN A 164 -15.15 12.89 14.57
N TYR A 165 -14.23 11.95 14.80
CA TYR A 165 -12.99 12.21 15.53
C TYR A 165 -12.18 13.34 14.88
N ILE A 166 -11.93 13.25 13.58
CA ILE A 166 -11.20 14.29 12.82
C ILE A 166 -11.93 15.62 12.86
N ARG A 167 -13.27 15.62 12.78
CA ARG A 167 -14.05 16.85 12.89
C ARG A 167 -13.80 17.55 14.23
N GLU A 168 -13.84 16.79 15.33
CA GLU A 168 -13.60 17.30 16.67
C GLU A 168 -12.17 17.85 16.80
N GLN A 169 -11.16 17.11 16.34
CA GLN A 169 -9.75 17.55 16.37
C GLN A 169 -9.50 18.80 15.52
N LEU A 170 -10.06 18.88 14.31
CA LEU A 170 -9.94 20.06 13.46
C LEU A 170 -10.65 21.28 14.05
N GLU A 171 -11.83 21.10 14.65
CA GLU A 171 -12.56 22.17 15.32
C GLU A 171 -11.80 22.69 16.55
N GLU A 172 -11.14 21.80 17.30
CA GLU A 172 -10.27 22.18 18.42
C GLU A 172 -9.02 22.95 17.94
N ARG A 173 -8.33 22.44 16.92
CA ARG A 173 -7.07 23.01 16.44
C ARG A 173 -7.24 24.29 15.63
N PHE A 174 -8.28 24.38 14.79
CA PHE A 174 -8.49 25.44 13.80
C PHE A 174 -9.80 26.23 14.01
N GLY A 175 -10.54 26.01 15.09
CA GLY A 175 -11.81 26.71 15.36
C GLY A 175 -11.71 28.23 15.45
N ASP A 176 -10.52 28.77 15.74
CA ASP A 176 -10.22 30.21 15.73
C ASP A 176 -10.14 30.82 14.32
N ASP A 177 -9.96 30.01 13.26
CA ASP A 177 -9.97 30.42 11.85
C ASP A 177 -11.02 29.61 11.07
N PRO A 178 -12.29 30.05 11.08
CA PRO A 178 -13.38 29.34 10.42
C PRO A 178 -13.19 29.17 8.92
N ASP A 179 -12.55 30.14 8.25
CA ASP A 179 -12.31 30.07 6.82
C ASP A 179 -11.26 28.99 6.50
N CYS A 180 -10.21 28.87 7.32
CA CYS A 180 -9.26 27.78 7.21
C CYS A 180 -9.91 26.42 7.50
N LEU A 181 -10.64 26.31 8.60
CA LEU A 181 -11.32 25.07 9.00
C LEU A 181 -12.24 24.56 7.88
N GLU A 182 -13.05 25.44 7.28
CA GLU A 182 -13.94 25.08 6.16
C GLU A 182 -13.16 24.66 4.91
N ARG A 183 -12.01 25.29 4.62
CA ARG A 183 -11.12 24.86 3.52
C ARG A 183 -10.58 23.45 3.76
N ILE A 184 -10.10 23.15 4.96
CA ILE A 184 -9.59 21.81 5.31
C ILE A 184 -10.72 20.78 5.20
N LYS A 185 -11.87 21.04 5.82
CA LYS A 185 -13.06 20.15 5.77
C LYS A 185 -13.49 19.86 4.33
N THR A 186 -13.46 20.89 3.48
CA THR A 186 -13.76 20.76 2.05
C THR A 186 -12.68 19.95 1.33
N ALA A 187 -11.40 20.23 1.53
CA ALA A 187 -10.30 19.54 0.86
C ALA A 187 -10.24 18.04 1.16
N ILE A 188 -10.60 17.64 2.38
CA ILE A 188 -10.59 16.22 2.80
C ILE A 188 -11.95 15.53 2.59
N HIS A 189 -12.92 16.23 2.01
CA HIS A 189 -14.27 15.71 1.77
C HIS A 189 -14.92 15.19 3.07
N LEU A 190 -14.82 15.96 4.16
CA LEU A 190 -15.26 15.52 5.49
C LEU A 190 -16.79 15.30 5.55
N ASP A 191 -17.54 16.19 4.90
CA ASP A 191 -19.01 16.22 4.96
C ASP A 191 -19.69 15.65 3.71
N HIS A 192 -19.01 15.64 2.56
CA HIS A 192 -19.57 15.25 1.27
C HIS A 192 -18.54 14.50 0.41
N GLY A 193 -19.02 13.54 -0.38
CA GLY A 193 -18.18 12.79 -1.32
C GLY A 193 -17.28 11.73 -0.67
N PRO A 194 -16.37 11.13 -1.45
CA PRO A 194 -15.41 10.15 -0.95
C PRO A 194 -14.46 10.82 0.04
N PHE A 195 -14.47 10.37 1.29
CA PHE A 195 -13.67 10.98 2.36
C PHE A 195 -12.20 10.60 2.30
N GLY A 196 -11.35 11.58 2.64
CA GLY A 196 -9.94 11.38 2.91
C GLY A 196 -9.07 12.47 2.31
N LEU A 197 -7.92 12.69 2.94
CA LEU A 197 -6.89 13.62 2.51
C LEU A 197 -6.21 13.11 1.24
N GLU A 198 -6.21 13.90 0.18
CA GLU A 198 -5.38 13.60 -1.00
C GLU A 198 -3.91 13.84 -0.66
N PHE A 199 -3.12 12.77 -0.64
CA PHE A 199 -1.72 12.82 -0.23
C PHE A 199 -0.83 12.43 -1.41
N GLN A 200 0.09 13.31 -1.80
CA GLN A 200 1.00 13.03 -2.89
C GLN A 200 1.98 11.94 -2.47
N ALA A 201 2.21 10.98 -3.35
CA ALA A 201 3.16 9.90 -3.08
C ALA A 201 4.01 9.65 -4.32
N ARG A 202 5.28 9.31 -4.14
CA ARG A 202 6.21 8.96 -5.21
C ARG A 202 6.84 7.61 -4.89
N SER A 203 6.57 6.63 -5.73
CA SER A 203 7.24 5.33 -5.72
C SER A 203 8.46 5.43 -6.62
N VAL A 204 9.64 5.17 -6.07
CA VAL A 204 10.90 5.15 -6.82
C VAL A 204 11.41 3.72 -6.86
N ARG A 205 11.40 3.11 -8.04
CA ARG A 205 11.99 1.80 -8.24
C ARG A 205 13.47 1.95 -8.55
N THR A 206 14.35 1.47 -7.68
CA THR A 206 15.78 1.54 -7.95
C THR A 206 16.25 0.45 -8.89
N PHE A 207 17.27 0.75 -9.69
CA PHE A 207 17.96 -0.24 -10.51
C PHE A 207 19.47 -0.06 -10.45
N VAL A 208 20.20 -1.15 -10.68
CA VAL A 208 21.64 -1.12 -10.94
C VAL A 208 21.87 -1.39 -12.42
N ASP A 209 22.67 -0.55 -13.06
CA ASP A 209 23.10 -0.73 -14.44
C ASP A 209 24.44 -1.48 -14.49
N SER A 210 24.50 -2.56 -15.26
CA SER A 210 25.70 -3.41 -15.38
C SER A 210 26.92 -2.71 -15.97
N ARG A 211 26.76 -1.54 -16.63
CA ARG A 211 27.87 -0.74 -17.16
C ARG A 211 28.25 0.42 -16.27
N SER A 212 27.44 0.72 -15.25
CA SER A 212 27.69 1.86 -14.38
C SER A 212 28.64 1.51 -13.24
N GLY A 213 29.57 2.41 -12.97
CA GLY A 213 30.50 2.36 -11.84
C GLY A 213 30.75 3.75 -11.27
N PRO A 214 31.22 3.88 -10.03
CA PRO A 214 31.62 5.16 -9.48
C PRO A 214 32.83 5.72 -10.25
N ASP A 215 32.77 7.00 -10.63
CA ASP A 215 33.87 7.81 -11.16
C ASP A 215 34.72 7.20 -12.30
N GLY A 216 34.08 6.45 -13.20
CA GLY A 216 34.78 5.80 -14.32
C GLY A 216 35.61 4.58 -13.92
N GLY A 217 35.42 4.07 -12.71
CA GLY A 217 35.89 2.77 -12.26
C GLY A 217 35.19 1.59 -12.96
N PRO A 218 35.62 0.35 -12.68
CA PRO A 218 34.94 -0.84 -13.18
C PRO A 218 33.47 -0.83 -12.74
N PRO A 219 32.57 -1.49 -13.50
CA PRO A 219 31.16 -1.51 -13.14
C PRO A 219 30.91 -2.04 -11.74
N THR A 220 29.90 -1.46 -11.07
CA THR A 220 29.58 -1.74 -9.69
C THR A 220 29.22 -3.22 -9.50
N LEU A 221 28.35 -3.78 -10.34
CA LEU A 221 27.93 -5.18 -10.22
C LEU A 221 29.11 -6.15 -10.33
N TYR A 222 30.00 -5.95 -11.31
CA TYR A 222 31.22 -6.74 -11.43
C TYR A 222 32.08 -6.65 -10.18
N THR A 223 32.34 -5.43 -9.70
CA THR A 223 33.21 -5.21 -8.54
C THR A 223 32.65 -5.85 -7.27
N LEU A 224 31.35 -5.71 -7.03
CA LEU A 224 30.67 -6.29 -5.87
C LEU A 224 30.60 -7.81 -5.91
N HIS A 225 30.49 -8.39 -7.10
CA HIS A 225 30.56 -9.84 -7.27
C HIS A 225 31.97 -10.37 -6.94
N GLN A 226 33.00 -9.72 -7.49
CA GLN A 226 34.39 -10.14 -7.28
C GLN A 226 34.84 -9.99 -5.82
N SER A 227 34.31 -9.00 -5.07
CA SER A 227 34.59 -8.84 -3.65
C SER A 227 33.81 -9.82 -2.76
N GLY A 228 32.82 -10.53 -3.30
CA GLY A 228 31.91 -11.39 -2.53
C GLY A 228 30.89 -10.61 -1.70
N ASP A 229 30.70 -9.32 -1.99
CA ASP A 229 29.68 -8.51 -1.33
C ASP A 229 28.28 -8.90 -1.82
N ILE A 230 28.14 -9.25 -3.11
CA ILE A 230 26.94 -9.84 -3.70
C ILE A 230 27.28 -11.12 -4.47
N ASP A 231 26.33 -12.05 -4.53
CA ASP A 231 26.30 -13.06 -5.59
C ASP A 231 25.43 -12.51 -6.73
N LEU A 232 25.99 -12.39 -7.94
CA LEU A 232 25.29 -11.73 -9.05
C LEU A 232 24.16 -12.60 -9.60
N TYR A 233 24.28 -13.93 -9.50
CA TYR A 233 23.22 -14.84 -9.92
C TYR A 233 22.03 -14.77 -8.97
N GLU A 234 22.28 -14.74 -7.65
CA GLU A 234 21.20 -14.56 -6.66
C GLU A 234 20.61 -13.14 -6.72
N PHE A 235 21.45 -12.12 -6.88
CA PHE A 235 21.06 -10.72 -6.93
C PHE A 235 20.19 -10.38 -8.14
N SER A 236 20.45 -11.00 -9.29
CA SER A 236 19.65 -10.86 -10.52
C SER A 236 18.43 -11.78 -10.56
N GLY A 237 18.30 -12.71 -9.60
CA GLY A 237 17.21 -13.67 -9.53
C GLY A 237 17.38 -14.90 -10.45
N VAL A 238 18.53 -15.02 -11.12
CA VAL A 238 18.89 -16.17 -11.97
C VAL A 238 19.16 -17.43 -11.13
N ALA A 239 19.80 -17.30 -9.98
CA ALA A 239 19.97 -18.40 -9.02
C ALA A 239 18.86 -18.40 -7.95
N VAL A 240 18.49 -19.61 -7.50
CA VAL A 240 17.42 -19.81 -6.52
C VAL A 240 17.98 -19.77 -5.11
N GLY A 241 17.70 -18.68 -4.39
CA GLY A 241 17.87 -18.61 -2.93
C GLY A 241 16.78 -19.38 -2.16
N PRO A 242 16.86 -19.46 -0.82
CA PRO A 242 15.82 -20.08 -0.01
C PRO A 242 14.43 -19.49 -0.26
N ILE A 243 13.44 -20.38 -0.36
CA ILE A 243 12.04 -20.11 -0.78
C ILE A 243 11.39 -18.91 -0.08
N LEU A 244 11.60 -18.79 1.23
CA LEU A 244 10.95 -17.78 2.07
C LEU A 244 11.63 -16.41 2.04
N ASP A 245 12.70 -16.26 1.26
CA ASP A 245 13.48 -15.02 1.22
C ASP A 245 13.91 -14.62 -0.19
N ARG A 246 13.40 -15.30 -1.21
CA ARG A 246 13.74 -15.03 -2.60
C ARG A 246 13.25 -13.63 -2.99
N PRO A 247 14.14 -12.71 -3.39
CA PRO A 247 13.75 -11.38 -3.86
C PRO A 247 13.04 -11.52 -5.21
N ARG A 248 12.04 -10.67 -5.45
CA ARG A 248 11.29 -10.64 -6.73
C ARG A 248 11.84 -9.56 -7.65
N VAL A 249 13.13 -9.65 -7.94
CA VAL A 249 13.84 -8.73 -8.84
C VAL A 249 13.41 -8.92 -10.30
N ASP A 250 13.66 -7.90 -11.10
CA ASP A 250 13.41 -7.89 -12.54
C ASP A 250 14.75 -7.54 -13.21
N ALA A 251 15.35 -8.53 -13.89
CA ALA A 251 16.64 -8.40 -14.55
C ALA A 251 16.47 -8.67 -16.05
N HIS A 252 16.88 -7.70 -16.87
CA HIS A 252 16.76 -7.81 -18.32
C HIS A 252 17.92 -7.14 -19.05
N LEU A 253 18.22 -7.68 -20.23
CA LEU A 253 19.12 -7.05 -21.20
C LEU A 253 18.52 -5.71 -21.65
N VAL A 254 19.35 -4.67 -21.77
CA VAL A 254 18.91 -3.31 -22.10
C VAL A 254 18.55 -3.19 -23.58
N GLU A 255 19.25 -3.89 -24.46
CA GLU A 255 19.02 -3.80 -25.90
C GLU A 255 17.71 -4.47 -26.34
N ASP A 256 17.38 -5.62 -25.74
CA ASP A 256 16.29 -6.49 -26.22
C ASP A 256 15.12 -6.65 -25.23
N GLU A 257 15.25 -6.13 -23.99
CA GLU A 257 14.29 -6.32 -22.88
C GLU A 257 13.99 -7.81 -22.58
N VAL A 258 14.91 -8.70 -22.94
CA VAL A 258 14.82 -10.15 -22.68
C VAL A 258 15.27 -10.41 -21.24
N PRO A 259 14.60 -11.33 -20.51
CA PRO A 259 15.04 -11.75 -19.18
C PRO A 259 16.50 -12.21 -19.20
N LEU A 260 17.26 -11.78 -18.20
CA LEU A 260 18.65 -12.16 -18.03
C LEU A 260 18.77 -13.66 -17.70
N ASP A 261 19.70 -14.36 -18.34
CA ASP A 261 20.01 -15.76 -18.01
C ASP A 261 21.43 -15.95 -17.43
N ALA A 262 21.79 -17.20 -17.13
CA ALA A 262 23.09 -17.51 -16.54
C ALA A 262 24.25 -17.34 -17.52
N GLU A 263 24.04 -17.58 -18.81
CA GLU A 263 25.07 -17.42 -19.85
C GLU A 263 25.42 -15.93 -20.03
N ASP A 264 24.41 -15.05 -19.99
CA ASP A 264 24.62 -13.60 -19.99
C ASP A 264 25.49 -13.14 -18.81
N ILE A 265 25.25 -13.69 -17.61
CA ILE A 265 26.02 -13.37 -16.40
C ILE A 265 27.45 -13.92 -16.53
N ASP A 266 27.62 -15.14 -17.02
CA ASP A 266 28.94 -15.74 -17.26
C ASP A 266 29.76 -14.88 -18.23
N ASP A 267 29.16 -14.47 -19.34
CA ASP A 267 29.80 -13.60 -20.35
C ASP A 267 30.15 -12.22 -19.78
N TYR A 268 29.26 -11.65 -18.96
CA TYR A 268 29.52 -10.40 -18.25
C TYR A 268 30.70 -10.51 -17.28
N LEU A 269 30.78 -11.58 -16.50
CA LEU A 269 31.86 -11.82 -15.54
C LEU A 269 33.19 -12.13 -16.26
N ALA A 270 33.16 -12.96 -17.31
CA ALA A 270 34.33 -13.35 -18.08
C ALA A 270 34.97 -12.15 -18.82
N SER A 271 34.16 -11.18 -19.22
CA SER A 271 34.60 -9.95 -19.90
C SER A 271 35.09 -8.85 -18.95
N GLY A 272 35.11 -9.08 -17.63
CA GLY A 272 35.49 -8.06 -16.66
C GLY A 272 34.46 -6.94 -16.50
N GLY A 273 33.17 -7.26 -16.72
CA GLY A 273 32.07 -6.30 -16.68
C GLY A 273 31.83 -5.54 -17.99
N ALA A 274 32.54 -5.88 -19.08
CA ALA A 274 32.39 -5.22 -20.39
C ALA A 274 31.38 -5.91 -21.33
N GLY A 275 30.79 -7.02 -20.89
CA GLY A 275 29.95 -7.92 -21.68
C GLY A 275 28.52 -7.40 -21.92
N PRO A 276 27.51 -8.29 -21.87
CA PRO A 276 26.11 -7.92 -22.08
C PRO A 276 25.67 -6.75 -21.19
N HIS A 277 24.86 -5.84 -21.76
CA HIS A 277 24.30 -4.73 -21.00
C HIS A 277 22.95 -5.14 -20.43
N PHE A 278 22.87 -5.25 -19.11
CA PHE A 278 21.62 -5.47 -18.41
C PHE A 278 21.39 -4.47 -17.28
N ARG A 279 20.14 -4.42 -16.84
CA ARG A 279 19.72 -3.72 -15.62
C ARG A 279 19.04 -4.71 -14.70
N VAL A 280 19.32 -4.57 -13.41
CA VAL A 280 18.61 -5.30 -12.36
C VAL A 280 17.79 -4.29 -11.57
N TYR A 281 16.49 -4.49 -11.44
CA TYR A 281 15.57 -3.65 -10.68
C TYR A 281 15.26 -4.32 -9.34
N ALA A 282 15.10 -3.51 -8.29
CA ALA A 282 14.87 -3.99 -6.94
C ALA A 282 13.60 -4.84 -6.79
N PHE A 283 12.62 -4.65 -7.68
CA PHE A 283 11.49 -5.56 -7.85
C PHE A 283 10.84 -5.44 -9.22
N ASP A 284 10.01 -6.41 -9.59
CA ASP A 284 9.26 -6.38 -10.84
C ASP A 284 8.16 -5.30 -10.88
N THR A 285 7.84 -4.84 -12.10
CA THR A 285 6.83 -3.78 -12.34
C THR A 285 5.43 -4.20 -11.87
N GLY A 286 5.13 -5.50 -11.93
CA GLY A 286 3.87 -6.07 -11.45
C GLY A 286 3.75 -5.98 -9.93
N ALA A 287 4.80 -6.35 -9.19
CA ALA A 287 4.89 -6.23 -7.74
C ALA A 287 4.74 -4.78 -7.28
N GLU A 288 5.42 -3.83 -7.94
CA GLU A 288 5.28 -2.40 -7.64
C GLU A 288 3.82 -1.97 -7.82
N THR A 289 3.20 -2.37 -8.93
CA THR A 289 1.82 -2.05 -9.24
C THR A 289 0.86 -2.61 -8.19
N GLU A 290 1.07 -3.86 -7.77
CA GLU A 290 0.25 -4.49 -6.74
C GLU A 290 0.37 -3.74 -5.41
N LYS A 291 1.60 -3.46 -4.94
CA LYS A 291 1.85 -2.71 -3.70
C LYS A 291 1.22 -1.31 -3.74
N ILE A 292 1.36 -0.57 -4.84
CA ILE A 292 0.74 0.74 -5.03
C ILE A 292 -0.79 0.64 -4.96
N ASN A 293 -1.38 -0.37 -5.60
CA ASN A 293 -2.83 -0.54 -5.59
C ASN A 293 -3.35 -0.94 -4.20
N VAL A 294 -2.63 -1.83 -3.51
CA VAL A 294 -2.93 -2.21 -2.12
C VAL A 294 -2.82 -1.01 -1.20
N SER A 295 -1.79 -0.17 -1.34
CA SER A 295 -1.64 1.03 -0.50
C SER A 295 -2.72 2.08 -0.77
N ARG A 296 -3.13 2.31 -2.02
CA ARG A 296 -4.29 3.17 -2.33
C ARG A 296 -5.58 2.66 -1.68
N ASP A 297 -5.77 1.34 -1.70
CA ASP A 297 -6.93 0.72 -1.10
C ASP A 297 -6.90 0.85 0.43
N LYS A 298 -5.84 0.38 1.06
CA LYS A 298 -5.73 0.33 2.51
C LYS A 298 -5.51 1.70 3.15
N GLY A 299 -4.85 2.64 2.48
CA GLY A 299 -4.68 4.02 2.94
C GLY A 299 -6.00 4.73 3.23
N ARG A 300 -7.07 4.40 2.49
CA ARG A 300 -8.41 4.96 2.74
C ARG A 300 -8.97 4.58 4.11
N GLN A 301 -8.53 3.48 4.70
CA GLN A 301 -8.93 3.09 6.06
C GLN A 301 -8.37 4.08 7.10
N LEU A 302 -7.24 4.72 6.79
CA LEU A 302 -6.67 5.84 7.56
C LEU A 302 -7.27 7.19 7.16
N GLY A 303 -8.23 7.24 6.23
CA GLY A 303 -8.69 8.51 5.65
C GLY A 303 -7.65 9.21 4.78
N ILE A 304 -6.71 8.46 4.17
CA ILE A 304 -5.67 8.99 3.28
C ILE A 304 -5.83 8.42 1.87
N LYS A 305 -5.79 9.27 0.85
CA LYS A 305 -5.90 8.90 -0.57
C LYS A 305 -4.58 9.17 -1.28
N PHE A 306 -3.77 8.12 -1.42
CA PHE A 306 -2.46 8.25 -2.07
C PHE A 306 -2.56 8.50 -3.57
N GLN A 307 -1.95 9.60 -4.01
CA GLN A 307 -1.74 9.97 -5.40
C GLN A 307 -0.33 9.57 -5.82
N TRP A 308 -0.15 8.29 -6.13
CA TRP A 308 1.16 7.76 -6.52
C TRP A 308 1.58 8.20 -7.93
N SER A 309 2.73 8.85 -8.01
CA SER A 309 3.60 8.88 -9.19
C SER A 309 4.64 7.77 -9.12
N ARG A 310 5.14 7.34 -10.27
CA ARG A 310 6.21 6.33 -10.38
C ARG A 310 7.44 6.96 -11.00
N ASP A 311 8.59 6.54 -10.51
CA ASP A 311 9.89 6.97 -10.99
C ASP A 311 10.87 5.79 -10.93
N VAL A 312 11.96 5.92 -11.66
CA VAL A 312 13.03 4.92 -11.71
C VAL A 312 14.35 5.63 -11.46
N GLN A 313 15.10 5.14 -10.48
CA GLN A 313 16.37 5.77 -10.08
C GLN A 313 17.51 4.78 -10.14
N GLU A 314 18.57 5.17 -10.83
CA GLU A 314 19.80 4.39 -10.85
C GLU A 314 20.52 4.52 -9.51
N VAL A 315 20.98 3.40 -8.97
CA VAL A 315 21.88 3.33 -7.81
C VAL A 315 23.23 2.77 -8.25
N ARG A 316 24.32 3.41 -7.84
CA ARG A 316 25.68 3.17 -8.35
C ARG A 316 26.66 2.69 -7.28
N GLY A 317 26.40 2.97 -6.00
CA GLY A 317 27.28 2.60 -4.90
C GLY A 317 26.80 1.38 -4.12
N LEU A 318 27.71 0.65 -3.48
CA LEU A 318 27.35 -0.42 -2.53
C LEU A 318 26.40 0.08 -1.45
N ASP A 319 26.63 1.30 -0.96
CA ASP A 319 25.82 1.93 0.08
C ASP A 319 24.45 2.41 -0.39
N GLN A 320 24.21 2.39 -1.71
CA GLN A 320 22.91 2.64 -2.32
C GLN A 320 22.19 1.32 -2.70
N VAL A 321 22.95 0.22 -2.88
CA VAL A 321 22.41 -1.13 -3.14
C VAL A 321 22.07 -1.85 -1.84
N ASP A 322 22.97 -1.79 -0.86
CA ASP A 322 22.78 -2.24 0.52
C ASP A 322 22.68 -1.02 1.44
N VAL A 323 21.47 -0.50 1.55
CA VAL A 323 21.20 0.72 2.31
C VAL A 323 21.36 0.38 3.80
N ASN A 324 22.40 0.91 4.42
CA ASN A 324 22.53 0.82 5.87
C ASN A 324 21.55 1.82 6.52
N LYS A 325 20.91 1.44 7.63
CA LYS A 325 20.03 2.34 8.40
C LYS A 325 20.69 3.67 8.77
N ASN A 326 21.98 3.67 9.09
CA ASN A 326 22.76 4.89 9.40
C ASN A 326 22.99 5.79 8.17
N ARG A 327 22.76 5.26 6.96
CA ARG A 327 22.88 5.98 5.67
C ARG A 327 21.54 6.26 5.02
N LEU A 328 20.42 5.85 5.63
CA LEU A 328 19.09 6.00 5.05
C LEU A 328 18.78 7.45 4.70
N SER A 329 19.03 8.39 5.62
CA SER A 329 18.79 9.82 5.35
C SER A 329 19.63 10.32 4.17
N ALA A 330 20.89 9.88 4.07
CA ALA A 330 21.74 10.23 2.94
C ALA A 330 21.21 9.64 1.64
N PHE A 331 20.78 8.36 1.63
CA PHE A 331 20.18 7.69 0.48
C PHE A 331 18.90 8.37 -0.02
N LEU A 332 18.03 8.78 0.91
CA LEU A 332 16.81 9.53 0.58
C LEU A 332 17.14 10.92 0.02
N MET A 333 18.16 11.61 0.54
CA MET A 333 18.59 12.89 -0.05
C MET A 333 19.23 12.69 -1.44
N ASP A 334 20.12 11.72 -1.55
CA ASP A 334 20.90 11.39 -2.73
C ASP A 334 21.07 9.85 -2.82
N PRO A 335 20.47 9.18 -3.83
CA PRO A 335 20.04 9.75 -5.11
C PRO A 335 18.55 10.08 -5.20
N MET A 336 17.74 9.88 -4.15
CA MET A 336 16.28 10.05 -4.30
C MET A 336 15.84 11.53 -4.36
N GLY A 337 16.73 12.50 -4.14
CA GLY A 337 16.47 13.92 -4.34
C GLY A 337 15.59 14.54 -3.25
N ARG A 338 15.58 13.98 -2.05
CA ARG A 338 14.76 14.48 -0.95
C ARG A 338 15.40 15.68 -0.27
N ALA A 339 14.61 16.71 0.00
CA ALA A 339 15.12 17.88 0.69
C ALA A 339 15.46 17.58 2.16
N ALA A 340 16.59 18.12 2.63
CA ALA A 340 17.07 18.00 4.00
C ALA A 340 16.41 19.01 4.97
N ASP A 341 15.51 19.86 4.50
CA ASP A 341 14.84 20.89 5.31
C ASP A 341 13.38 20.51 5.61
N GLY A 342 12.95 19.29 5.30
CA GLY A 342 11.59 18.80 5.54
C GLY A 342 10.51 19.44 4.67
N ARG A 343 10.84 20.32 3.73
CA ARG A 343 9.87 21.02 2.87
C ARG A 343 9.00 20.08 2.02
N ASP A 344 9.48 18.86 1.80
CA ASP A 344 8.79 17.88 0.97
C ASP A 344 7.85 16.96 1.78
N VAL A 345 7.67 17.17 3.09
CA VAL A 345 6.93 16.27 3.98
C VAL A 345 5.48 15.96 3.55
N CYS A 346 4.86 16.83 2.74
CA CYS A 346 3.54 16.61 2.16
C CYS A 346 3.52 15.72 0.90
N THR A 347 4.67 15.21 0.49
CA THR A 347 4.81 14.20 -0.58
C THR A 347 5.51 12.98 -0.01
N LEU A 348 4.83 11.86 0.17
CA LEU A 348 5.46 10.62 0.66
C LEU A 348 6.43 10.07 -0.40
N LEU A 349 7.67 9.81 0.00
CA LEU A 349 8.66 9.14 -0.86
C LEU A 349 8.81 7.69 -0.42
N ALA A 350 8.52 6.74 -1.32
CA ALA A 350 8.76 5.32 -1.11
C ALA A 350 9.81 4.83 -2.10
N ALA A 351 10.99 4.44 -1.61
CA ALA A 351 12.06 3.92 -2.45
C ALA A 351 12.14 2.39 -2.34
N GLY A 352 12.06 1.71 -3.48
CA GLY A 352 12.39 0.29 -3.56
C GLY A 352 13.88 0.08 -3.39
N VAL A 353 14.32 -0.89 -2.59
CA VAL A 353 15.75 -1.18 -2.39
C VAL A 353 16.02 -2.69 -2.50
N PHE A 354 17.25 -3.07 -2.86
CA PHE A 354 17.66 -4.48 -2.93
C PHE A 354 17.86 -5.06 -1.52
N THR A 355 18.67 -4.38 -0.71
CA THR A 355 19.12 -4.85 0.60
C THR A 355 19.17 -3.72 1.62
N LEU A 356 19.01 -4.09 2.90
CA LEU A 356 19.23 -3.22 4.05
C LEU A 356 19.75 -4.11 5.15
N THR A 357 21.02 -3.91 5.45
CA THR A 357 21.71 -4.47 6.59
C THR A 357 21.59 -3.56 7.81
N ASP A 358 21.26 -4.17 8.95
CA ASP A 358 21.49 -3.55 10.25
C ASP A 358 22.90 -3.94 10.75
N PRO A 359 23.79 -2.98 11.04
CA PRO A 359 25.12 -3.27 11.53
C PRO A 359 25.15 -3.96 12.91
N SER A 360 24.08 -3.95 13.72
CA SER A 360 24.09 -4.55 15.06
C SER A 360 23.75 -6.04 15.12
N ASP A 361 23.08 -6.62 14.12
CA ASP A 361 22.50 -7.97 14.24
C ASP A 361 23.06 -9.04 13.28
N GLY A 362 24.07 -8.69 12.48
CA GLY A 362 24.49 -9.55 11.37
C GLY A 362 23.45 -9.56 10.24
N ARG A 363 23.74 -10.26 9.14
CA ARG A 363 22.84 -10.35 7.98
C ARG A 363 21.53 -11.03 8.40
N HIS A 364 20.52 -10.26 8.76
CA HIS A 364 19.16 -10.77 8.89
C HIS A 364 18.69 -11.21 7.51
N PRO A 365 18.27 -12.48 7.32
CA PRO A 365 17.74 -12.93 6.04
C PRO A 365 16.61 -12.01 5.60
N PHE A 366 15.68 -11.70 6.50
CA PHE A 366 14.50 -10.87 6.21
C PHE A 366 14.77 -9.37 6.03
N GLY A 367 15.93 -8.86 6.45
CA GLY A 367 16.25 -7.42 6.46
C GLY A 367 15.16 -6.55 7.12
N TRP A 368 15.45 -5.26 7.32
CA TRP A 368 14.42 -4.33 7.76
C TRP A 368 13.88 -3.54 6.56
N THR A 369 12.61 -3.18 6.61
CA THR A 369 12.08 -1.98 5.97
C THR A 369 12.13 -0.89 7.04
N THR A 370 12.77 0.24 6.73
CA THR A 370 13.09 1.25 7.74
C THR A 370 12.13 2.42 7.71
N TRP A 371 11.86 2.85 8.94
CA TRP A 371 10.91 3.86 9.39
C TRP A 371 11.32 5.31 9.12
N PHE A 372 10.32 6.19 9.28
CA PHE A 372 10.47 7.62 9.51
C PHE A 372 10.46 7.91 11.02
N THR A 373 11.28 8.86 11.47
CA THR A 373 11.08 9.53 12.77
C THR A 373 10.82 11.02 12.49
N PRO A 374 9.81 11.65 13.11
CA PRO A 374 9.56 13.10 12.98
C PRO A 374 10.78 13.97 13.32
N ALA A 375 11.69 13.48 14.16
CA ALA A 375 12.95 14.15 14.50
C ALA A 375 14.01 14.13 13.39
N SER A 376 13.80 13.39 12.29
CA SER A 376 14.71 13.35 11.15
C SER A 376 14.37 14.46 10.15
N PRO A 377 15.34 15.26 9.71
CA PRO A 377 15.13 16.31 8.70
C PRO A 377 14.67 15.79 7.33
N VAL A 378 14.74 14.47 7.09
CA VAL A 378 14.39 13.82 5.83
C VAL A 378 13.26 12.82 6.07
N SER A 379 12.13 13.05 5.39
CA SER A 379 11.00 12.13 5.39
C SER A 379 10.99 11.23 4.16
N GLY A 380 10.65 9.96 4.38
CA GLY A 380 10.54 8.93 3.35
C GLY A 380 10.55 7.54 3.98
N LEU A 381 10.31 6.54 3.15
CA LEU A 381 10.36 5.14 3.52
C LEU A 381 11.08 4.35 2.43
N ILE A 382 11.59 3.19 2.81
CA ILE A 382 12.10 2.21 1.86
C ILE A 382 11.28 0.93 1.97
N HIS A 383 11.15 0.21 0.87
CA HIS A 383 10.49 -1.09 0.89
C HIS A 383 11.18 -2.09 -0.03
N ARG A 384 10.88 -3.37 0.21
CA ARG A 384 11.36 -4.50 -0.60
C ARG A 384 10.21 -5.29 -1.20
N ASP A 385 10.52 -6.15 -2.15
CA ASP A 385 9.64 -7.25 -2.53
C ASP A 385 10.34 -8.61 -2.47
N ARG A 386 9.64 -9.59 -1.92
CA ARG A 386 10.12 -10.96 -1.74
C ARG A 386 8.95 -11.94 -1.87
N ARG A 387 9.25 -13.23 -1.85
CA ARG A 387 8.22 -14.26 -1.68
C ARG A 387 7.90 -14.48 -0.19
N PRO A 388 6.66 -14.89 0.15
CA PRO A 388 5.51 -15.05 -0.73
C PRO A 388 4.85 -13.70 -1.08
N ALA A 389 4.53 -13.50 -2.36
CA ALA A 389 3.96 -12.24 -2.87
C ALA A 389 2.63 -11.85 -2.18
N GLY A 390 1.84 -12.86 -1.79
CA GLY A 390 0.55 -12.66 -1.14
C GLY A 390 0.62 -11.88 0.17
N PHE A 391 1.74 -11.97 0.91
CA PHE A 391 1.99 -11.17 2.11
C PHE A 391 2.76 -9.89 1.75
N MET A 392 3.80 -10.00 0.92
CA MET A 392 4.70 -8.88 0.63
C MET A 392 4.01 -7.68 -0.05
N LYS A 393 2.88 -7.88 -0.72
CA LYS A 393 2.08 -6.77 -1.26
C LYS A 393 1.59 -5.76 -0.22
N TYR A 394 1.52 -6.13 1.07
CA TYR A 394 1.11 -5.25 2.16
C TYR A 394 2.26 -4.44 2.77
N VAL A 395 3.51 -4.78 2.46
CA VAL A 395 4.68 -4.11 3.05
C VAL A 395 4.69 -2.61 2.76
N LEU A 396 4.41 -2.20 1.51
CA LEU A 396 4.41 -0.77 1.18
C LEU A 396 3.42 0.03 2.06
N ILE A 397 2.21 -0.50 2.27
CA ILE A 397 1.22 0.20 3.10
C ILE A 397 1.58 0.15 4.60
N HIS A 398 2.21 -0.92 5.06
CA HIS A 398 2.76 -0.99 6.41
C HIS A 398 3.78 0.12 6.66
N GLU A 399 4.73 0.29 5.74
CA GLU A 399 5.71 1.38 5.82
C GLU A 399 5.07 2.76 5.72
N CYS A 400 4.03 2.91 4.88
CA CYS A 400 3.25 4.14 4.88
C CYS A 400 2.61 4.39 6.25
N GLY A 401 2.17 3.36 6.97
CA GLY A 401 1.67 3.48 8.34
C GLY A 401 2.73 4.10 9.27
N HIS A 402 3.96 3.61 9.23
CA HIS A 402 5.08 4.22 9.97
C HIS A 402 5.35 5.68 9.56
N TYR A 403 5.18 6.02 8.27
CA TYR A 403 5.28 7.41 7.82
C TYR A 403 4.26 8.32 8.51
N PHE A 404 3.08 7.79 8.84
CA PHE A 404 2.03 8.48 9.61
C PHE A 404 2.07 8.13 11.10
N SER A 405 3.26 7.86 11.64
CA SER A 405 3.51 7.65 13.08
C SER A 405 2.81 6.44 13.70
N LEU A 406 2.42 5.44 12.91
CA LEU A 406 1.88 4.20 13.46
C LEU A 406 3.01 3.28 13.94
N GLU A 407 2.75 2.55 15.03
CA GLU A 407 3.67 1.61 15.65
C GLU A 407 3.14 0.17 15.58
N HIS A 408 3.97 -0.80 15.94
CA HIS A 408 3.58 -2.22 16.02
C HIS A 408 2.81 -2.55 17.30
N ASP A 409 2.98 -1.72 18.35
CA ASP A 409 2.32 -1.91 19.64
C ASP A 409 0.80 -2.07 19.49
N GLY A 410 0.26 -3.15 20.04
CA GLY A 410 -1.17 -3.48 19.95
C GLY A 410 -1.61 -4.21 18.68
N HIS A 411 -0.69 -4.53 17.76
CA HIS A 411 -0.97 -5.20 16.48
C HIS A 411 -0.51 -6.66 16.45
N ASP A 412 -1.01 -7.48 17.37
CA ASP A 412 -0.54 -8.87 17.56
C ASP A 412 -1.05 -9.88 16.50
N GLY A 413 -1.85 -9.43 15.55
CA GLY A 413 -2.52 -10.29 14.58
C GLY A 413 -2.14 -10.03 13.13
N LEU A 414 -1.92 -11.09 12.34
CA LEU A 414 -1.74 -11.02 10.88
C LEU A 414 -2.92 -10.37 10.13
N ASP A 415 -4.08 -10.18 10.78
CA ASP A 415 -5.20 -9.41 10.22
C ASP A 415 -4.99 -7.89 10.32
N LYS A 416 -3.92 -7.44 11.00
CA LYS A 416 -3.52 -6.04 11.12
C LYS A 416 -2.41 -5.72 10.13
N ILE A 417 -2.48 -4.53 9.53
CA ILE A 417 -1.42 -4.05 8.63
C ILE A 417 -0.13 -3.80 9.41
N MET A 418 -0.20 -3.19 10.59
CA MET A 418 0.97 -2.88 11.42
C MET A 418 1.52 -4.07 12.23
N TYR A 419 1.17 -5.31 11.85
CA TYR A 419 1.71 -6.51 12.48
C TYR A 419 3.20 -6.69 12.21
N SER A 420 3.96 -7.04 13.26
CA SER A 420 5.37 -7.44 13.15
C SER A 420 5.58 -8.90 13.54
N PRO A 421 6.13 -9.74 12.63
CA PRO A 421 6.48 -11.13 12.94
C PRO A 421 7.68 -11.27 13.89
N VAL A 422 8.42 -10.19 14.13
CA VAL A 422 9.58 -10.19 15.05
C VAL A 422 9.11 -10.13 16.49
N GLU A 423 8.05 -9.36 16.74
CA GLU A 423 7.49 -9.15 18.08
C GLU A 423 6.44 -10.21 18.42
N ASN A 424 5.74 -10.72 17.40
CA ASN A 424 4.63 -11.65 17.55
C ASN A 424 4.83 -12.94 16.75
N GLY A 425 4.50 -14.08 17.37
CA GLY A 425 4.60 -15.39 16.71
C GLY A 425 3.67 -15.49 15.50
N TRP A 426 4.16 -16.09 14.41
CA TRP A 426 3.49 -16.17 13.10
C TRP A 426 2.13 -16.87 13.06
N TRP A 427 1.66 -17.50 14.13
CA TRP A 427 0.51 -18.40 14.10
C TRP A 427 -0.39 -18.28 15.33
N SER A 428 -1.67 -17.95 15.10
CA SER A 428 -2.77 -18.17 16.05
C SER A 428 -4.00 -18.71 15.32
N TRP A 429 -4.71 -19.69 15.90
CA TRP A 429 -5.90 -20.29 15.28
C TRP A 429 -7.08 -19.32 15.15
N ASN A 430 -7.13 -18.28 16.00
CA ASN A 430 -8.12 -17.23 15.92
C ASN A 430 -7.93 -16.35 14.68
N LEU A 431 -6.69 -16.21 14.18
CA LEU A 431 -6.39 -15.45 12.96
C LEU A 431 -7.04 -16.05 11.71
N ILE A 432 -7.10 -17.37 11.60
CA ILE A 432 -7.74 -18.03 10.46
C ILE A 432 -9.24 -17.73 10.43
N LEU A 433 -9.91 -17.77 11.59
CA LEU A 433 -11.34 -17.46 11.68
C LEU A 433 -11.60 -15.97 11.39
N GLU A 434 -10.78 -15.06 11.91
CA GLU A 434 -10.95 -13.63 11.64
C GLU A 434 -10.71 -13.31 10.16
N PHE A 435 -9.66 -13.89 9.58
CA PHE A 435 -9.34 -13.78 8.16
C PHE A 435 -10.48 -14.32 7.28
N LEU A 436 -11.02 -15.50 7.59
CA LEU A 436 -12.08 -16.13 6.80
C LEU A 436 -13.44 -15.44 6.94
N VAL A 437 -13.77 -14.87 8.09
CA VAL A 437 -15.11 -14.33 8.38
C VAL A 437 -15.27 -12.87 7.95
N TRP A 438 -14.22 -12.04 8.02
CA TRP A 438 -14.39 -10.58 7.89
C TRP A 438 -13.90 -9.99 6.57
N SER A 439 -12.70 -10.29 6.09
CA SER A 439 -12.15 -9.59 4.91
C SER A 439 -11.17 -10.38 4.06
N GLY A 440 -10.60 -11.49 4.54
CA GLY A 440 -9.57 -12.22 3.82
C GLY A 440 -8.31 -11.40 3.51
N GLU A 441 -8.12 -10.25 4.17
CA GLU A 441 -7.01 -9.33 3.95
C GLU A 441 -6.73 -8.51 5.22
N PRO A 442 -5.46 -8.19 5.53
CA PRO A 442 -5.08 -7.27 6.60
C PRO A 442 -5.73 -5.88 6.45
N ARG A 443 -5.90 -5.19 7.58
CA ARG A 443 -6.47 -3.84 7.67
C ARG A 443 -5.82 -2.98 8.75
N PHE A 444 -6.01 -1.67 8.64
CA PHE A 444 -5.84 -0.76 9.76
C PHE A 444 -7.04 -0.83 10.69
N THR A 445 -6.81 -0.58 11.98
CA THR A 445 -7.86 -0.40 12.97
C THR A 445 -8.38 1.04 12.94
N LEU A 446 -9.47 1.29 13.67
CA LEU A 446 -9.97 2.65 13.86
C LEU A 446 -8.97 3.52 14.64
N ASP A 447 -8.23 2.92 15.58
CA ASP A 447 -7.29 3.66 16.41
C ASP A 447 -6.06 4.06 15.60
N ASP A 448 -5.55 3.18 14.72
CA ASP A 448 -4.54 3.52 13.72
C ASP A 448 -4.97 4.73 12.87
N GLY A 449 -6.25 4.79 12.50
CA GLY A 449 -6.80 5.93 11.79
C GLY A 449 -6.76 7.22 12.62
N LYS A 450 -7.01 7.15 13.92
CA LYS A 450 -6.94 8.34 14.80
C LYS A 450 -5.51 8.80 15.00
N ASP A 451 -4.60 7.88 15.30
CA ASP A 451 -3.18 8.17 15.56
C ASP A 451 -2.52 8.81 14.34
N ALA A 452 -2.83 8.30 13.13
CA ALA A 452 -2.38 8.90 11.88
C ALA A 452 -2.89 10.34 11.69
N TRP A 453 -4.12 10.62 12.11
CA TRP A 453 -4.70 11.97 12.02
C TRP A 453 -4.23 12.92 13.11
N ASP A 454 -3.94 12.42 14.30
CA ASP A 454 -3.30 13.19 15.36
C ASP A 454 -1.93 13.68 14.86
N PHE A 455 -1.12 12.78 14.28
CA PHE A 455 0.13 13.15 13.62
C PHE A 455 -0.06 14.19 12.50
N LEU A 456 -1.05 14.01 11.61
CA LEU A 456 -1.31 14.95 10.52
C LEU A 456 -1.70 16.35 11.00
N ILE A 457 -2.48 16.44 12.09
CA ILE A 457 -2.99 17.69 12.64
C ILE A 457 -1.94 18.39 13.52
N GLU A 458 -1.16 17.63 14.27
CA GLU A 458 -0.19 18.16 15.24
C GLU A 458 1.17 18.44 14.60
N GLU A 459 1.72 17.50 13.84
CA GLU A 459 3.12 17.54 13.39
C GLU A 459 3.27 18.10 11.97
N ILE A 460 2.30 17.83 11.08
CA ILE A 460 2.36 18.28 9.68
C ILE A 460 1.09 19.02 9.19
N PRO A 461 0.55 19.99 9.98
CA PRO A 461 -0.68 20.71 9.61
C PRO A 461 -0.59 21.46 8.28
N GLN A 462 0.62 21.81 7.83
CA GLN A 462 0.86 22.41 6.52
C GLN A 462 0.37 21.55 5.35
N CYS A 463 0.24 20.23 5.53
CA CYS A 463 -0.26 19.32 4.50
C CYS A 463 -1.78 19.29 4.40
N LEU A 464 -2.52 19.84 5.38
CA LEU A 464 -3.99 19.85 5.38
C LEU A 464 -4.58 21.01 4.58
N ALA A 465 -3.91 22.16 4.56
CA ALA A 465 -4.25 23.29 3.71
C ALA A 465 -3.09 24.30 3.62
N GLU A 466 -2.62 24.55 2.41
CA GLU A 466 -1.65 25.63 2.16
C GLU A 466 -2.22 26.99 2.61
N GLY A 467 -1.44 27.76 3.36
CA GLY A 467 -1.83 29.10 3.81
C GLY A 467 -2.75 29.14 5.03
N CYS A 468 -3.13 27.99 5.59
CA CYS A 468 -3.67 27.92 6.94
C CYS A 468 -2.54 28.10 7.94
N GLY A 469 -2.28 29.35 8.33
CA GLY A 469 -1.30 29.66 9.37
C GLY A 469 -1.77 29.08 10.70
N ALA A 470 -1.34 27.86 11.01
CA ALA A 470 -1.41 27.35 12.36
C ALA A 470 -0.74 28.40 13.27
N ARG A 471 -1.40 28.85 14.34
CA ARG A 471 -0.67 29.52 15.42
C ARG A 471 0.48 28.58 15.75
N SER A 472 1.71 29.03 15.54
CA SER A 472 2.85 28.44 16.20
C SER A 472 2.58 28.66 17.68
N SER A 473 1.99 27.67 18.36
CA SER A 473 2.43 27.39 19.72
C SER A 473 3.95 27.34 19.61
N ASP A 474 4.63 28.18 20.40
CA ASP A 474 6.09 28.29 20.44
C ASP A 474 6.75 26.96 20.06
N PRO A 475 7.76 26.94 19.16
CA PRO A 475 8.56 25.76 18.97
C PRO A 475 9.27 25.49 20.30
N GLY A 476 8.61 24.73 21.18
CA GLY A 476 9.29 24.03 22.25
C GLY A 476 10.41 23.22 21.62
N PRO A 477 11.56 23.10 22.28
CA PRO A 477 12.67 22.32 21.73
C PRO A 477 12.16 20.92 21.43
N ILE A 478 12.14 20.58 20.15
CA ILE A 478 11.99 19.20 19.66
C ILE A 478 13.22 18.47 20.22
N LEU A 479 12.99 17.59 21.20
CA LEU A 479 14.01 16.78 21.87
C LEU A 479 14.22 15.45 21.17
#